data_AF-A0A7C2AIS0-F1
#
_entry.id   AF-A0A7C2AIS0-F1
#
_cell.length_a   1.000
_cell.length_b   1.000
_cell.length_c   1.000
_cell.angle_alpha   90.00
_cell.angle_beta   90.00
_cell.angle_gamma   90.00
#
_symmetry.space_group_name_H-M   'P 1'
#
loop_
_entity.id
_entity.type
_entity.pdbx_description
1 polymer ?
#
loop_
_entity_poly.entity_id
_entity_poly.type
_entity_poly.pdbx_seq_one_letter_code
_entity_poly.pdbx_strand_id
1 'polypeptide(L)'
;MKQLTVISGKGGTGKTSITAAFASLANNAVFADCDVDAADLHLILKPRIKKTMSFHGLKIASIDEEDKCINCMKCYENCRFN
;
A
#
# COMPACT_ATOMS: atom_id res chain seq x y z
N MET A 1 5.40 17.94 -20.29
CA MET A 1 4.94 17.63 -18.92
C MET A 1 6.12 17.06 -18.15
N LYS A 2 6.40 17.51 -16.92
CA LYS A 2 7.51 16.98 -16.10
C LYS A 2 6.95 15.98 -15.08
N GLN A 3 7.70 14.93 -14.79
CA GLN A 3 7.34 13.90 -13.81
C GLN A 3 8.50 13.73 -12.83
N LEU A 4 8.17 13.53 -11.55
CA LEU A 4 9.12 13.26 -10.49
C LEU A 4 8.60 12.07 -9.68
N THR A 5 9.47 11.10 -9.45
CA THR A 5 9.16 9.90 -8.68
C THR A 5 10.03 9.88 -7.43
N VAL A 6 9.41 9.76 -6.26
CA VAL A 6 10.10 9.68 -4.96
C VAL A 6 10.08 8.22 -4.49
N ILE A 7 11.25 7.59 -4.42
CA ILE A 7 11.40 6.18 -4.02
C ILE A 7 12.47 6.01 -2.93
N SER A 8 12.38 4.92 -2.18
CA SER A 8 13.36 4.54 -1.16
C SER A 8 13.32 3.03 -0.93
N GLY A 9 14.43 2.42 -0.54
CA GLY A 9 14.50 0.98 -0.27
C GLY A 9 13.98 0.50 1.10
N LYS A 10 13.53 1.40 1.99
CA LYS A 10 13.02 1.03 3.34
C LYS A 10 11.79 1.87 3.72
N GLY A 11 10.97 1.34 4.63
CA GLY A 11 9.90 2.11 5.29
C GLY A 11 10.48 3.18 6.22
N GLY A 12 9.73 4.25 6.48
CA GLY A 12 10.12 5.31 7.44
C GLY A 12 11.23 6.28 7.00
N THR A 13 11.65 6.24 5.74
CA THR A 13 12.74 7.07 5.17
C THR A 13 12.32 8.50 4.79
N GLY A 14 11.05 8.88 5.02
CA GLY A 14 10.56 10.24 4.75
C GLY A 14 10.03 10.50 3.33
N LYS A 15 9.81 9.46 2.50
CA LYS A 15 9.21 9.58 1.15
C LYS A 15 7.94 10.44 1.11
N THR A 16 7.01 10.16 2.03
CA THR A 16 5.74 10.88 2.13
C THR A 16 5.95 12.33 2.56
N SER A 17 6.84 12.57 3.53
CA SER A 17 7.15 13.91 4.03
C SER A 17 7.73 14.81 2.94
N ILE A 18 8.69 14.32 2.15
CA ILE A 18 9.27 15.10 1.05
C ILE A 18 8.25 15.33 -0.07
N THR A 19 7.42 14.34 -0.38
CA THR A 19 6.33 14.48 -1.36
C THR A 19 5.31 15.52 -0.92
N ALA A 20 4.93 15.53 0.36
CA ALA A 20 4.03 16.53 0.92
C ALA A 20 4.63 17.94 0.93
N ALA A 21 5.94 18.08 1.16
CA ALA A 21 6.62 19.36 1.04
C ALA A 21 6.53 19.91 -0.40
N PHE A 22 6.76 19.07 -1.41
CA PHE A 22 6.53 19.46 -2.81
C PHE A 22 5.06 19.82 -3.07
N ALA A 23 4.11 19.07 -2.49
CA ALA A 23 2.69 19.38 -2.62
C ALA A 23 2.32 20.76 -2.06
N SER A 24 2.94 21.20 -0.97
CA SER A 24 2.71 22.54 -0.41
C SER A 24 3.17 23.69 -1.31
N LEU A 25 4.13 23.43 -2.21
CA LEU A 25 4.70 24.42 -3.12
C LEU A 25 4.10 24.36 -4.53
N ALA A 26 3.34 23.31 -4.84
CA ALA A 26 2.84 23.06 -6.18
C ALA A 26 1.46 23.72 -6.41
N ASN A 27 1.35 24.55 -7.45
CA ASN A 27 0.07 25.19 -7.82
C ASN A 27 -0.80 24.34 -8.77
N ASN A 28 -0.18 23.61 -9.70
CA ASN A 28 -0.88 22.81 -10.70
C ASN A 28 -0.16 21.48 -10.90
N ALA A 29 -0.37 20.56 -9.94
CA ALA A 29 0.26 19.25 -9.93
C ALA A 29 -0.74 18.16 -9.56
N VAL A 30 -0.42 16.94 -10.02
CA VAL A 30 -1.11 15.71 -9.64
C VAL A 30 -0.18 14.92 -8.74
N PHE A 31 -0.69 14.48 -7.60
CA PHE A 31 0.01 13.61 -6.68
C PHE A 31 -0.62 12.23 -6.70
N ALA A 32 0.23 11.21 -6.73
CA ALA A 32 -0.17 9.82 -6.60
C ALA A 32 0.66 9.20 -5.47
N ASP A 33 -0.02 8.66 -4.48
CA ASP A 33 0.61 7.82 -3.46
C ASP A 33 0.54 6.38 -3.95
N CYS A 34 1.70 5.84 -4.32
CA CYS A 34 1.82 4.51 -4.93
C CYS A 34 2.32 3.46 -3.92
N ASP A 35 2.27 3.76 -2.63
CA ASP A 35 2.50 2.77 -1.58
C ASP A 35 1.26 1.88 -1.44
N VAL A 36 1.41 0.58 -1.76
CA VAL A 36 0.30 -0.40 -1.74
C VAL A 36 -0.06 -0.78 -0.30
N ASP A 37 0.92 -0.78 0.60
CA ASP A 37 0.77 -1.29 1.96
C ASP A 37 0.34 -0.18 2.93
N ALA A 38 0.87 1.04 2.76
CA ALA A 38 0.66 2.15 3.68
C ALA A 38 0.69 3.53 2.99
N ALA A 39 -0.32 3.81 2.16
CA ALA A 39 -0.50 5.13 1.57
C ALA A 39 -0.86 6.19 2.64
N ASP A 40 0.05 7.13 2.89
CA ASP A 40 -0.03 8.10 4.00
C ASP A 40 -0.29 9.55 3.55
N LEU A 41 -0.14 9.86 2.26
CA LEU A 41 -0.19 11.25 1.78
C LEU A 41 -1.54 11.93 2.07
N HIS A 42 -2.62 11.14 2.08
CA HIS A 42 -3.97 11.61 2.37
C HIS A 42 -4.14 12.15 3.80
N LEU A 43 -3.34 11.66 4.76
CA LEU A 43 -3.34 12.12 6.16
C LEU A 43 -2.87 13.58 6.26
N ILE A 44 -1.93 13.97 5.39
CA ILE A 44 -1.34 15.30 5.36
C ILE A 44 -2.19 16.24 4.51
N LEU A 45 -2.54 15.84 3.28
CA LEU A 45 -3.23 16.71 2.33
C LEU A 45 -4.73 16.87 2.62
N LYS A 46 -5.31 15.99 3.44
CA LYS A 46 -6.74 15.98 3.81
C LYS A 46 -7.66 16.24 2.61
N PRO A 47 -7.52 15.47 1.51
CA PRO A 47 -8.25 15.75 0.29
C PRO A 47 -9.74 15.48 0.46
N ARG A 48 -10.58 16.22 -0.27
CA ARG A 48 -11.98 15.85 -0.44
C ARG A 48 -12.07 14.66 -1.40
N ILE A 49 -12.57 13.53 -0.91
CA ILE A 49 -12.82 12.34 -1.75
C ILE A 49 -13.88 12.67 -2.79
N LYS A 50 -13.52 12.56 -4.07
CA LYS A 50 -14.44 12.79 -5.21
C LYS A 50 -15.05 11.50 -5.76
N LYS A 51 -14.31 10.39 -5.68
CA LYS A 51 -14.69 9.09 -6.22
C LYS A 51 -13.95 7.99 -5.46
N THR A 52 -14.62 6.87 -5.24
CA THR A 52 -14.04 5.61 -4.77
C THR A 52 -14.41 4.50 -5.75
N MET A 53 -13.65 3.41 -5.73
CA MET A 53 -13.93 2.23 -6.54
C MET A 53 -13.51 0.98 -5.75
N SER A 54 -14.18 -0.14 -6.01
CA SER A 54 -13.83 -1.42 -5.41
C SER A 54 -12.44 -1.88 -5.87
N PHE A 55 -11.54 -2.11 -4.92
CA PHE A 55 -10.25 -2.73 -5.17
C PHE A 55 -10.36 -4.25 -4.97
N HIS A 56 -9.84 -5.02 -5.93
CA HIS A 56 -9.78 -6.47 -5.85
C HIS A 56 -8.30 -6.87 -5.78
N GLY A 57 -7.88 -7.35 -4.60
CA GLY A 57 -6.53 -7.86 -4.37
C GLY A 57 -6.34 -9.27 -4.93
N LEU A 58 -5.16 -9.84 -4.67
CA LEU A 58 -4.90 -11.25 -4.97
C LEU A 58 -5.71 -12.17 -4.06
N LYS A 59 -5.95 -13.40 -4.51
CA LYS A 59 -6.56 -14.44 -3.67
C LYS A 59 -5.64 -14.69 -2.48
N ILE A 60 -6.20 -14.58 -1.28
CA ILE A 60 -5.53 -14.95 -0.05
C ILE A 60 -5.75 -16.45 0.16
N ALA A 61 -4.69 -17.19 0.51
CA ALA A 61 -4.81 -18.60 0.87
C ALA A 61 -5.65 -18.72 2.14
N SER A 62 -6.58 -19.68 2.16
CA SER A 62 -7.40 -20.02 3.32
C SER A 62 -7.31 -21.52 3.59
N ILE A 63 -7.41 -21.90 4.85
CA ILE A 63 -7.48 -23.30 5.26
C ILE A 63 -8.96 -23.68 5.30
N ASP A 64 -9.27 -24.77 4.60
CA ASP A 64 -10.57 -25.45 4.69
C ASP A 64 -10.51 -26.39 5.89
N GLU A 65 -10.89 -25.85 7.06
CA GLU A 65 -10.76 -26.53 8.36
C GLU A 65 -11.73 -27.71 8.51
N GLU A 66 -12.87 -27.68 7.81
CA GLU A 66 -13.94 -28.66 7.98
C GLU A 66 -13.73 -29.91 7.11
N ASP A 67 -13.42 -29.74 5.83
CA ASP A 67 -13.47 -30.85 4.87
C ASP A 67 -12.09 -31.36 4.43
N LYS A 68 -11.03 -30.55 4.55
CA LYS A 68 -9.70 -30.88 3.98
C LYS A 68 -8.54 -30.84 4.96
N CYS A 69 -8.63 -30.04 6.01
CA CYS A 69 -7.57 -29.95 7.00
C CYS A 69 -7.54 -31.21 7.86
N ILE A 70 -6.40 -31.89 7.89
CA ILE A 70 -6.16 -33.03 8.78
C ILE A 70 -5.21 -32.68 9.93
N ASN A 71 -5.02 -31.39 10.22
CA ASN A 71 -4.11 -30.89 11.26
C ASN A 71 -2.67 -31.42 11.15
N CYS A 72 -2.17 -31.66 9.93
CA CYS A 72 -0.84 -32.23 9.71
C CYS A 72 0.31 -31.21 9.77
N MET A 73 0.02 -29.92 9.97
CA MET A 73 1.00 -28.82 10.10
C MET A 73 1.94 -28.57 8.90
N LYS A 74 1.84 -29.34 7.81
CA LYS A 74 2.66 -29.16 6.61
C LYS A 74 2.55 -27.78 5.98
N CYS A 75 1.37 -27.15 6.06
CA CYS A 75 1.17 -25.78 5.57
C CYS A 75 2.04 -24.76 6.33
N TYR A 76 2.20 -24.95 7.65
CA TYR A 76 3.04 -24.11 8.50
C TYR A 76 4.53 -24.34 8.22
N GLU A 77 4.96 -25.60 8.13
CA GLU A 77 6.37 -25.96 7.84
C GLU A 77 6.86 -25.41 6.50
N ASN A 78 5.98 -25.29 5.51
CA ASN A 78 6.30 -24.77 4.18
C ASN A 78 5.97 -23.27 4.02
N CYS A 79 5.50 -22.59 5.08
CA CYS A 79 5.18 -21.17 5.02
C CYS A 79 6.46 -20.36 4.85
N ARG A 80 6.48 -19.50 3.82
CA ARG A 80 7.63 -18.62 3.52
C ARG A 80 7.62 -17.31 4.32
N PHE A 81 6.55 -17.07 5.05
CA PHE A 81 6.35 -15.88 5.86
C PHE A 81 6.57 -16.26 7.33
N ASN A 82 7.32 -15.41 8.05
CA ASN A 82 7.54 -15.53 9.49
C ASN A 82 6.50 -14.70 10.24
#